data_AF-A0A947HQ08-F1
#
_entry.id   AF-A0A947HQ08-F1
#
_cell.length_a   1.000
_cell.length_b   1.000
_cell.length_c   1.000
_cell.angle_alpha   90.00
_cell.angle_beta   90.00
_cell.angle_gamma   90.00
#
_symmetry.space_group_name_H-M   'P 1'
#
loop_
_entity.id
_entity.type
_entity.pdbx_description
1 polymer ?
#
loop_
_entity_poly.entity_id
_entity_poly.type
_entity_poly.pdbx_seq_one_letter_code
_entity_poly.pdbx_strand_id
1 'polypeptide(L)'
;MLRRIFKWATALVLVGAGSASAVVPLQMNVQGSLLNTDGNPVNGTFTITFTLYNGQGAGATTVWTETIADVAASGGVFDEVLGGAATPLSATTFTANSQLWLGVKIVAGPGVPVGGQAELPRRPLTSVAYAMESQHAVSAASADNVTCTGCVSLSELGFDVATQAELDTALSQPATSALDLQCSGCVATTELNFDVATQAELDSAVSTVNSAISGVSGTVAALSTTVGGINTTVGNLSTTVGGLSTTVGAQGTDITQLKADVATLKTDVAGLKAEVTLSDLSCTAGQMAVMGAGGTWGCEDAPSGGAPTTACQGDQKALQWDGSAWTCVTLNQTGLSTGNAKGFEARDSWGYVWDGLERQSATWDQARAYCVSKGGRLPTASELWRVSGAIASEIGNSYETNYLWSHTPWNFYSTTAQHTGIR
;
A
#
# COMPACT_ATOMS: atom_id res chain seq x y z
N MET A 1 -7.80 88.84 -16.57
CA MET A 1 -6.44 89.43 -16.50
C MET A 1 -5.47 88.38 -16.00
N LEU A 2 -4.30 88.20 -16.62
CA LEU A 2 -3.19 87.30 -16.20
C LEU A 2 -3.57 85.79 -16.17
N ARG A 3 -2.68 84.79 -16.32
CA ARG A 3 -1.27 84.63 -16.78
C ARG A 3 -1.18 83.18 -17.33
N ARG A 4 -0.54 82.87 -18.47
CA ARG A 4 0.90 82.60 -18.71
C ARG A 4 1.58 81.70 -17.64
N ILE A 5 2.38 80.67 -17.96
CA ILE A 5 2.94 80.23 -19.27
C ILE A 5 2.28 78.89 -19.71
N PHE A 6 2.86 77.75 -20.15
CA PHE A 6 4.21 77.25 -20.52
C PHE A 6 4.08 76.23 -21.70
N LYS A 7 5.15 75.56 -22.16
CA LYS A 7 5.13 74.44 -23.14
C LYS A 7 6.22 73.41 -22.82
N TRP A 8 5.98 72.12 -23.08
CA TRP A 8 7.05 71.13 -23.32
C TRP A 8 6.74 70.38 -24.62
N ALA A 9 7.77 70.10 -25.41
CA ALA A 9 7.66 69.42 -26.70
C ALA A 9 8.76 68.36 -26.79
N THR A 10 8.37 67.12 -27.12
CA THR A 10 9.29 66.00 -27.30
C THR A 10 9.28 65.62 -28.77
N ALA A 11 10.36 65.94 -29.49
CA ALA A 11 10.49 65.64 -30.91
C ALA A 11 10.99 64.20 -31.10
N LEU A 12 10.17 63.36 -31.71
CA LEU A 12 10.59 62.02 -32.14
C LEU A 12 11.38 62.15 -33.45
N VAL A 13 12.70 61.97 -33.39
CA VAL A 13 13.57 62.02 -34.57
C VAL A 13 13.49 60.68 -35.31
N LEU A 14 12.76 60.68 -36.42
CA LEU A 14 12.74 59.54 -37.35
C LEU A 14 14.08 59.47 -38.10
N VAL A 15 14.81 58.36 -37.98
CA VAL A 15 16.01 58.10 -38.76
C VAL A 15 15.58 57.65 -40.16
N GLY A 16 15.59 58.57 -41.12
CA GLY A 16 15.26 58.26 -42.51
C GLY A 16 16.29 57.34 -43.15
N ALA A 17 15.86 56.21 -43.71
CA ALA A 17 16.70 55.36 -44.54
C ALA A 17 17.04 56.09 -45.85
N GLY A 18 18.34 56.35 -46.08
CA GLY A 18 18.79 57.01 -47.29
C GLY A 18 18.77 56.09 -48.51
N SER A 19 17.76 56.26 -49.38
CA SER A 19 17.65 55.50 -50.63
C SER A 19 18.85 55.75 -51.56
N ALA A 20 19.65 54.72 -51.81
CA ALA A 20 20.77 54.79 -52.75
C ALA A 20 20.28 54.82 -54.21
N SER A 21 20.12 56.02 -54.77
CA SER A 21 19.78 56.19 -56.19
C SER A 21 20.97 55.84 -57.09
N ALA A 22 20.98 54.62 -57.62
CA ALA A 22 21.85 54.25 -58.73
C ALA A 22 21.35 54.91 -60.02
N VAL A 23 22.07 55.93 -60.50
CA VAL A 23 21.76 56.59 -61.78
C VAL A 23 22.17 55.68 -62.93
N VAL A 24 21.18 55.09 -63.60
CA VAL A 24 21.39 54.37 -64.87
C VAL A 24 21.79 55.39 -65.95
N PRO A 25 22.91 55.20 -66.67
CA PRO A 25 23.27 56.07 -67.79
C PRO A 25 22.19 56.01 -68.88
N LEU A 26 21.56 57.14 -69.17
CA LEU A 26 20.57 57.29 -70.23
C LEU A 26 21.29 57.45 -71.57
N GLN A 27 21.83 56.34 -72.07
CA GLN A 27 22.58 56.23 -73.32
C GLN A 27 22.12 55.00 -74.10
N MET A 28 22.28 55.04 -75.42
CA MET A 28 21.93 53.91 -76.30
C MET A 28 22.98 53.70 -77.38
N ASN A 29 23.33 52.46 -77.67
CA ASN A 29 24.24 52.14 -78.76
C ASN A 29 23.49 52.09 -80.11
N VAL A 30 24.15 52.52 -81.19
CA VAL A 30 23.66 52.42 -82.56
C VAL A 30 24.77 51.86 -83.44
N GLN A 31 24.52 50.65 -83.93
CA GLN A 31 25.36 49.99 -84.93
C GLN A 31 24.77 50.14 -86.33
N GLY A 32 25.63 50.30 -87.32
CA GLY A 32 25.23 50.39 -88.72
C GLY A 32 26.33 50.02 -89.68
N SER A 33 25.97 49.82 -90.95
CA SER A 33 26.94 49.57 -92.02
C SER A 33 26.84 50.65 -93.10
N LEU A 34 27.99 51.13 -93.54
CA LEU A 34 28.15 52.09 -94.63
C LEU A 34 28.68 51.35 -95.85
N LEU A 35 27.88 51.32 -96.90
CA LEU A 35 28.22 50.75 -98.21
C LEU A 35 28.21 51.86 -99.26
N ASN A 36 29.04 51.72 -100.30
CA ASN A 36 28.96 52.57 -101.49
C ASN A 36 27.82 52.12 -102.42
N THR A 37 27.60 52.85 -103.52
CA THR A 37 26.56 52.56 -104.52
C THR A 37 26.69 51.16 -105.16
N ASP A 38 27.90 50.61 -105.17
CA ASP A 38 28.21 49.28 -105.71
C ASP A 38 28.05 48.15 -104.65
N GLY A 39 27.61 48.50 -103.43
CA GLY A 39 27.44 47.57 -102.30
C GLY A 39 28.72 47.24 -101.52
N ASN A 40 29.85 47.89 -101.82
CA ASN A 40 31.12 47.64 -101.14
C ASN A 40 31.25 48.46 -99.84
N PRO A 41 31.81 47.89 -98.77
CA PRO A 41 31.99 48.60 -97.49
C PRO A 41 32.94 49.79 -97.61
N VAL A 42 32.56 50.94 -97.04
CA VAL A 42 33.41 52.15 -97.01
C VAL A 42 34.07 52.36 -95.65
N ASN A 43 35.37 52.62 -95.65
CA ASN A 43 36.17 52.82 -94.43
C ASN A 43 36.60 54.27 -94.28
N GLY A 44 36.73 54.73 -93.03
CA GLY A 44 37.18 56.07 -92.69
C GLY A 44 36.25 56.78 -91.71
N THR A 45 36.52 58.06 -91.48
CA THR A 45 35.78 58.90 -90.51
C THR A 45 34.65 59.67 -91.20
N PHE A 46 33.46 59.66 -90.59
CA PHE A 46 32.25 60.30 -91.10
C PHE A 46 31.60 61.19 -90.05
N THR A 47 31.10 62.36 -90.47
CA THR A 47 30.21 63.17 -89.64
C THR A 47 28.77 62.72 -89.86
N ILE A 48 28.11 62.23 -88.81
CA ILE A 48 26.75 61.67 -88.89
C ILE A 48 25.83 62.35 -87.87
N THR A 49 24.68 62.81 -88.36
CA THR A 49 23.56 63.26 -87.53
C THR A 49 22.61 62.11 -87.27
N PHE A 50 22.31 61.86 -86.00
CA PHE A 50 21.32 60.91 -85.53
C PHE A 50 20.14 61.70 -84.96
N THR A 51 18.91 61.31 -85.31
CA THR A 51 17.70 62.04 -84.90
C THR A 51 16.60 61.06 -84.53
N LEU A 52 15.99 61.25 -83.36
CA LEU A 52 14.83 60.49 -82.90
C LEU A 52 13.55 61.25 -83.23
N TYR A 53 12.60 60.58 -83.85
CA TYR A 53 11.29 61.11 -84.25
C TYR A 53 10.15 60.34 -83.59
N ASN A 54 9.05 61.03 -83.29
CA ASN A 54 7.81 60.41 -82.77
C ASN A 54 6.94 59.74 -83.86
N GLY A 55 7.51 59.48 -85.05
CA GLY A 55 6.80 58.87 -86.17
C GLY A 55 7.70 58.62 -87.39
N GLN A 56 7.26 57.71 -88.26
CA GLN A 56 8.02 57.27 -89.44
C GLN A 56 8.02 58.29 -90.58
N GLY A 57 6.90 59.01 -90.78
CA GLY A 57 6.67 59.85 -91.96
C GLY A 57 7.30 61.24 -91.90
N ALA A 58 7.29 61.93 -93.04
CA ALA A 58 7.87 63.28 -93.20
C ALA A 58 7.23 64.36 -92.31
N GLY A 59 6.02 64.13 -91.77
CA GLY A 59 5.36 65.02 -90.82
C GLY A 59 5.65 64.75 -89.33
N ALA A 60 6.55 63.82 -89.00
CA ALA A 60 6.89 63.52 -87.61
C ALA A 60 7.81 64.57 -86.99
N THR A 61 7.62 64.82 -85.68
CA THR A 61 8.38 65.81 -84.91
C THR A 61 9.72 65.22 -84.46
N THR A 62 10.80 66.01 -84.57
CA THR A 62 12.07 65.71 -83.91
C THR A 62 11.89 65.74 -82.38
N VAL A 63 12.18 64.63 -81.71
CA VAL A 63 12.14 64.49 -80.25
C VAL A 63 13.51 64.80 -79.65
N TRP A 64 14.59 64.36 -80.30
CA TRP A 64 15.98 64.54 -79.87
C TRP A 64 16.92 64.41 -81.08
N THR A 65 18.09 65.04 -81.05
CA THR A 65 19.10 64.91 -82.11
C THR A 65 20.53 65.14 -81.59
N GLU A 66 21.48 64.38 -82.13
CA GLU A 66 22.92 64.48 -81.88
C GLU A 66 23.67 64.47 -83.22
N THR A 67 24.85 65.09 -83.28
CA THR A 67 25.73 65.00 -84.46
C THR A 67 27.14 64.71 -84.01
N ILE A 68 27.63 63.54 -84.38
CA ILE A 68 28.98 63.07 -84.05
C ILE A 68 29.87 63.39 -85.25
N ALA A 69 30.95 64.14 -85.01
CA ALA A 69 31.86 64.60 -86.06
C ALA A 69 32.71 63.46 -86.64
N ASP A 70 33.12 62.52 -85.78
CA ASP A 70 34.24 61.62 -86.01
C ASP A 70 33.86 60.12 -85.96
N VAL A 71 32.69 59.74 -86.50
CA VAL A 71 32.22 58.34 -86.52
C VAL A 71 33.17 57.47 -87.34
N ALA A 72 33.79 56.47 -86.71
CA ALA A 72 34.82 55.65 -87.33
C ALA A 72 34.23 54.37 -87.96
N ALA A 73 34.16 54.32 -89.30
CA ALA A 73 33.74 53.13 -90.03
C ALA A 73 34.93 52.23 -90.40
N SER A 74 34.88 50.96 -90.01
CA SER A 74 35.89 49.93 -90.29
C SER A 74 35.22 48.63 -90.74
N GLY A 75 35.72 48.04 -91.83
CA GLY A 75 34.99 46.99 -92.56
C GLY A 75 33.64 47.46 -93.11
N GLY A 76 33.44 48.78 -93.25
CA GLY A 76 32.14 49.38 -93.52
C GLY A 76 31.13 49.23 -92.39
N VAL A 77 31.56 49.07 -91.14
CA VAL A 77 30.69 49.01 -89.94
C VAL A 77 31.10 50.09 -88.95
N PHE A 78 30.13 50.70 -88.27
CA PHE A 78 30.32 51.60 -87.12
C PHE A 78 29.48 51.14 -85.92
N ASP A 79 29.91 51.53 -84.72
CA ASP A 79 29.19 51.37 -83.45
C ASP A 79 29.41 52.64 -82.62
N GLU A 80 28.34 53.36 -82.29
CA GLU A 80 28.40 54.66 -81.61
C GLU A 80 27.42 54.70 -80.44
N VAL A 81 27.80 55.40 -79.36
CA VAL A 81 26.96 55.56 -78.16
C VAL A 81 26.32 56.96 -78.15
N LEU A 82 25.00 56.99 -78.31
CA LEU A 82 24.19 58.20 -78.35
C LEU A 82 23.72 58.62 -76.94
N GLY A 83 23.49 59.92 -76.76
CA GLY A 83 23.10 60.51 -75.48
C GLY A 83 24.32 60.91 -74.64
N GLY A 84 25.40 61.35 -75.28
CA GLY A 84 26.60 61.83 -74.61
C GLY A 84 26.33 63.05 -73.71
N ALA A 85 27.27 63.41 -72.84
CA ALA A 85 27.12 64.55 -71.93
C ALA A 85 26.88 65.91 -72.62
N ALA A 86 27.14 66.00 -73.94
CA ALA A 86 26.85 67.17 -74.76
C ALA A 86 25.37 67.24 -75.21
N THR A 87 24.70 66.11 -75.48
CA THR A 87 23.28 66.05 -75.85
C THR A 87 22.54 64.91 -75.13
N PRO A 88 22.46 64.93 -73.78
CA PRO A 88 21.99 63.80 -73.00
C PRO A 88 20.55 63.41 -73.35
N LEU A 89 20.30 62.09 -73.47
CA LEU A 89 18.94 61.55 -73.55
C LEU A 89 18.27 61.60 -72.17
N SER A 90 16.95 61.76 -72.15
CA SER A 90 16.16 61.76 -70.91
C SER A 90 15.24 60.55 -70.82
N ALA A 91 14.91 60.10 -69.60
CA ALA A 91 13.88 59.07 -69.42
C ALA A 91 12.53 59.49 -70.04
N THR A 92 12.21 60.79 -69.99
CA THR A 92 11.00 61.37 -70.61
C THR A 92 11.00 61.31 -72.14
N THR A 93 12.17 61.22 -72.80
CA THR A 93 12.26 60.97 -74.25
C THR A 93 11.55 59.66 -74.61
N PHE A 94 11.73 58.63 -73.78
CA PHE A 94 11.18 57.30 -73.97
C PHE A 94 9.78 57.12 -73.36
N THR A 95 9.50 57.69 -72.17
CA THR A 95 8.18 57.50 -71.53
C THR A 95 7.06 58.39 -72.07
N ALA A 96 7.38 59.51 -72.73
CA ALA A 96 6.37 60.40 -73.31
C ALA A 96 5.97 60.05 -74.76
N ASN A 97 6.65 59.08 -75.40
CA ASN A 97 6.42 58.70 -76.80
C ASN A 97 6.12 57.20 -76.90
N SER A 98 4.95 56.84 -77.46
CA SER A 98 4.54 55.44 -77.60
C SER A 98 5.33 54.63 -78.63
N GLN A 99 6.05 55.31 -79.54
CA GLN A 99 7.01 54.72 -80.45
C GLN A 99 8.04 55.79 -80.87
N LEU A 100 9.30 55.39 -81.07
CA LEU A 100 10.38 56.25 -81.53
C LEU A 100 11.03 55.69 -82.81
N TRP A 101 11.45 56.58 -83.69
CA TRP A 101 12.04 56.24 -84.99
C TRP A 101 13.39 56.93 -85.14
N LEU A 102 14.44 56.15 -85.38
CA LEU A 102 15.78 56.64 -85.64
C LEU A 102 15.95 56.99 -87.12
N GLY A 103 16.17 58.27 -87.39
CA GLY A 103 16.72 58.80 -88.63
C GLY A 103 18.23 58.95 -88.54
N VAL A 104 18.91 58.70 -89.67
CA VAL A 104 20.37 58.80 -89.78
C VAL A 104 20.71 59.58 -91.05
N LYS A 105 21.51 60.64 -90.92
CA LYS A 105 21.98 61.46 -92.05
C LYS A 105 23.50 61.60 -92.01
N ILE A 106 24.16 61.16 -93.07
CA ILE A 106 25.60 61.36 -93.25
C ILE A 106 25.84 62.76 -93.80
N VAL A 107 26.54 63.60 -93.04
CA VAL A 107 26.75 65.04 -93.35
C VAL A 107 28.07 65.25 -94.09
N ALA A 108 29.13 64.52 -93.72
CA ALA A 108 30.44 64.58 -94.37
C ALA A 108 31.19 63.25 -94.22
N GLY A 109 32.20 63.02 -95.07
CA GLY A 109 33.09 61.84 -95.02
C GLY A 109 33.54 61.40 -96.42
N PRO A 110 34.37 60.34 -96.51
CA PRO A 110 34.82 59.78 -97.79
C PRO A 110 33.66 59.45 -98.74
N GLY A 111 33.67 60.02 -99.95
CA GLY A 111 32.64 59.81 -100.96
C GLY A 111 31.30 60.54 -100.73
N VAL A 112 31.19 61.37 -99.69
CA VAL A 112 29.99 62.16 -99.39
C VAL A 112 30.02 63.50 -100.15
N PRO A 113 28.96 63.87 -100.90
CA PRO A 113 28.87 65.19 -101.54
C PRO A 113 28.90 66.36 -100.55
N VAL A 114 29.42 67.50 -100.99
CA VAL A 114 29.44 68.74 -100.19
C VAL A 114 27.99 69.19 -99.93
N GLY A 115 27.56 69.15 -98.67
CA GLY A 115 26.16 69.36 -98.25
C GLY A 115 25.52 68.12 -97.57
N GLY A 116 26.17 66.96 -97.67
CA GLY A 116 25.72 65.70 -97.09
C GLY A 116 24.75 64.91 -97.96
N GLN A 117 24.44 63.70 -97.52
CA GLN A 117 23.43 62.83 -98.15
C GLN A 117 22.02 63.20 -97.69
N ALA A 118 21.00 62.63 -98.35
CA ALA A 118 19.64 62.59 -97.82
C ALA A 118 19.58 61.79 -96.49
N GLU A 119 18.54 62.03 -95.69
CA GLU A 119 18.24 61.20 -94.51
C GLU A 119 17.88 59.77 -94.98
N LEU A 120 18.47 58.75 -94.35
CA LEU A 120 18.16 57.35 -94.64
C LEU A 120 16.75 56.98 -94.13
N PRO A 121 16.07 55.99 -94.74
CA PRO A 121 14.75 55.54 -94.29
C PRO A 121 14.73 55.16 -92.81
N ARG A 122 13.90 55.87 -92.03
CA ARG A 122 13.84 55.76 -90.56
C ARG A 122 13.49 54.35 -90.11
N ARG A 123 14.20 53.87 -89.09
CA ARG A 123 13.96 52.56 -88.46
C ARG A 123 13.29 52.73 -87.10
N PRO A 124 12.31 51.89 -86.72
CA PRO A 124 11.73 51.97 -85.39
C PRO A 124 12.74 51.50 -84.33
N LEU A 125 12.70 52.09 -83.15
CA LEU A 125 13.39 51.52 -81.99
C LEU A 125 12.60 50.32 -81.48
N THR A 126 13.30 49.29 -81.01
CA THR A 126 12.70 48.04 -80.52
C THR A 126 13.40 47.60 -79.24
N SER A 127 12.61 47.14 -78.26
CA SER A 127 13.15 46.65 -76.99
C SER A 127 13.97 45.37 -77.20
N VAL A 128 15.12 45.28 -76.55
CA VAL A 128 15.86 44.01 -76.41
C VAL A 128 15.14 43.07 -75.44
N ALA A 129 15.30 41.76 -75.59
CA ALA A 129 14.51 40.76 -74.85
C ALA A 129 14.54 40.96 -73.32
N TYR A 130 15.73 41.11 -72.72
CA TYR A 130 15.88 41.39 -71.28
C TYR A 130 15.32 42.74 -70.83
N ALA A 131 15.09 43.70 -71.73
CA ALA A 131 14.45 44.97 -71.40
C ALA A 131 12.91 44.86 -71.38
N MET A 132 12.31 43.84 -72.02
CA MET A 132 10.85 43.62 -71.97
C MET A 132 10.39 43.26 -70.55
N GLU A 133 11.20 42.54 -69.78
CA GLU A 133 10.96 42.26 -68.35
C GLU A 133 10.80 43.54 -67.51
N SER A 134 11.39 44.67 -67.92
CA SER A 134 11.21 45.95 -67.20
C SER A 134 9.77 46.48 -67.24
N GLN A 135 8.93 45.98 -68.17
CA GLN A 135 7.49 46.27 -68.17
C GLN A 135 6.82 45.78 -66.87
N HIS A 136 7.26 44.64 -66.31
CA HIS A 136 6.76 44.14 -65.03
C HIS A 136 7.21 45.01 -63.84
N ALA A 137 8.34 45.71 -63.94
CA ALA A 137 8.77 46.67 -62.92
C ALA A 137 7.88 47.94 -62.89
N VAL A 138 7.31 48.35 -64.03
CA VAL A 138 6.33 49.46 -64.06
C VAL A 138 5.03 49.07 -63.33
N SER A 139 4.59 47.81 -63.42
CA SER A 139 3.47 47.32 -62.60
C SER A 139 3.81 47.22 -61.11
N ALA A 140 5.08 47.04 -60.72
CA ALA A 140 5.49 47.10 -59.31
C ALA A 140 5.37 48.52 -58.72
N ALA A 141 5.60 49.57 -59.53
CA ALA A 141 5.36 50.96 -59.12
C ALA A 141 3.86 51.29 -58.96
N SER A 142 2.95 50.45 -59.47
CA SER A 142 1.51 50.57 -59.24
C SER A 142 1.04 49.97 -57.91
N ALA A 143 1.95 49.43 -57.09
CA ALA A 143 1.65 48.94 -55.74
C ALA A 143 1.51 50.07 -54.68
N ASP A 144 1.94 51.30 -54.99
CA ASP A 144 2.01 52.42 -54.04
C ASP A 144 0.63 53.06 -53.70
N ASN A 145 -0.47 52.42 -54.11
CA ASN A 145 -1.82 52.72 -53.64
C ASN A 145 -2.76 51.50 -53.64
N VAL A 146 -2.28 50.33 -53.18
CA VAL A 146 -3.18 49.19 -52.88
C VAL A 146 -3.91 49.47 -51.57
N THR A 147 -5.06 50.14 -51.65
CA THR A 147 -6.00 50.25 -50.53
C THR A 147 -6.69 48.90 -50.30
N CYS A 148 -6.01 47.99 -49.58
CA CYS A 148 -6.61 46.72 -49.19
C CYS A 148 -7.57 46.90 -48.01
N THR A 149 -8.84 47.17 -48.32
CA THR A 149 -9.92 47.19 -47.33
C THR A 149 -10.15 45.78 -46.78
N GLY A 150 -9.51 45.46 -45.65
CA GLY A 150 -9.66 44.16 -44.96
C GLY A 150 -8.44 43.25 -44.96
N CYS A 151 -7.26 43.71 -45.41
CA CYS A 151 -6.01 42.96 -45.16
C CYS A 151 -5.61 43.04 -43.69
N VAL A 152 -5.34 41.90 -43.05
CA VAL A 152 -4.80 41.82 -41.68
C VAL A 152 -3.29 42.05 -41.72
N SER A 153 -2.81 43.06 -41.01
CA SER A 153 -1.37 43.35 -40.86
C SER A 153 -0.71 42.51 -39.76
N LEU A 154 0.62 42.46 -39.75
CA LEU A 154 1.41 41.86 -38.66
C LEU A 154 1.17 42.55 -37.29
N SER A 155 0.63 43.76 -37.28
CA SER A 155 0.20 44.49 -36.07
C SER A 155 -1.23 44.13 -35.62
N GLU A 156 -2.03 43.49 -36.45
CA GLU A 156 -3.38 43.00 -36.13
C GLU A 156 -3.41 41.50 -35.80
N LEU A 157 -2.29 40.79 -36.02
CA LEU A 157 -2.05 39.45 -35.49
C LEU A 157 -1.71 39.49 -33.98
N GLY A 158 -2.66 39.98 -33.18
CA GLY A 158 -2.64 39.85 -31.73
C GLY A 158 -2.89 38.39 -31.33
N PHE A 159 -1.87 37.72 -30.81
CA PHE A 159 -2.02 36.42 -30.13
C PHE A 159 -2.58 36.63 -28.71
N ASP A 160 -3.83 37.06 -28.62
CA ASP A 160 -4.58 37.18 -27.37
C ASP A 160 -5.72 36.15 -27.31
N VAL A 161 -6.20 35.85 -26.11
CA VAL A 161 -7.31 34.91 -25.90
C VAL A 161 -8.62 35.68 -26.03
N ALA A 162 -9.26 35.55 -27.20
CA ALA A 162 -10.53 36.21 -27.52
C ALA A 162 -11.55 36.05 -26.38
N THR A 163 -11.92 37.18 -25.78
CA THR A 163 -12.89 37.22 -24.69
C THR A 163 -14.31 37.09 -25.23
N GLN A 164 -15.27 36.71 -24.37
CA GLN A 164 -16.68 36.60 -24.77
C GLN A 164 -17.22 37.90 -25.39
N ALA A 165 -16.77 39.06 -24.90
CA ALA A 165 -17.19 40.36 -25.45
C ALA A 165 -16.68 40.60 -26.87
N GLU A 166 -15.50 40.10 -27.22
CA GLU A 166 -14.94 40.17 -28.58
C GLU A 166 -15.64 39.19 -29.53
N LEU A 167 -15.96 37.98 -29.04
CA LEU A 167 -16.76 37.00 -29.77
C LEU A 167 -18.18 37.54 -30.07
N ASP A 168 -18.86 38.13 -29.09
CA ASP A 168 -20.18 38.76 -29.25
C ASP A 168 -20.11 39.97 -30.20
N THR A 169 -18.99 40.69 -30.23
CA THR A 169 -18.73 41.80 -31.17
C THR A 169 -18.48 41.30 -32.59
N ALA A 170 -17.78 40.18 -32.77
CA ALA A 170 -17.57 39.56 -34.07
C ALA A 170 -18.88 39.00 -34.65
N LEU A 171 -19.71 38.35 -33.82
CA LEU A 171 -20.99 37.77 -34.23
C LEU A 171 -22.10 38.80 -34.50
N SER A 172 -21.91 40.06 -34.12
CA SER A 172 -22.87 41.15 -34.38
C SER A 172 -22.53 42.01 -35.61
N GLN A 173 -21.42 41.73 -36.30
CA GLN A 173 -21.14 42.30 -37.63
C GLN A 173 -22.04 41.66 -38.70
N PRO A 174 -22.60 42.43 -39.65
CA PRO A 174 -23.34 41.85 -40.77
C PRO A 174 -22.40 41.10 -41.70
N ALA A 175 -22.73 39.86 -42.06
CA ALA A 175 -21.91 38.98 -42.90
C ALA A 175 -21.92 39.36 -44.40
N THR A 176 -21.56 40.61 -44.73
CA THR A 176 -21.46 41.10 -46.10
C THR A 176 -20.13 40.71 -46.73
N SER A 177 -20.12 39.57 -47.42
CA SER A 177 -19.08 39.16 -48.37
C SER A 177 -17.65 39.05 -47.82
N ALA A 178 -17.47 38.19 -46.80
CA ALA A 178 -16.24 37.40 -46.71
C ALA A 178 -16.21 36.41 -47.90
N LEU A 179 -15.85 36.91 -49.08
CA LEU A 179 -15.87 36.12 -50.32
C LEU A 179 -14.65 35.20 -50.37
N ASP A 180 -14.89 33.94 -49.96
CA ASP A 180 -14.10 32.74 -50.26
C ASP A 180 -12.57 32.94 -50.28
N LEU A 181 -11.94 32.79 -49.10
CA LEU A 181 -10.49 32.79 -48.97
C LEU A 181 -9.91 31.49 -49.55
N GLN A 182 -9.82 31.42 -50.90
CA GLN A 182 -9.42 30.25 -51.69
C GLN A 182 -7.94 29.86 -51.52
N CYS A 183 -7.55 29.55 -50.30
CA CYS A 183 -6.26 28.99 -49.93
C CYS A 183 -6.28 27.47 -50.22
N SER A 184 -5.82 27.10 -51.42
CA SER A 184 -5.59 25.69 -51.76
C SER A 184 -4.51 25.11 -50.83
N GLY A 185 -4.91 24.26 -49.89
CA GLY A 185 -4.05 23.70 -48.85
C GLY A 185 -4.17 24.32 -47.45
N CYS A 186 -5.09 25.27 -47.22
CA CYS A 186 -5.45 25.65 -45.85
C CYS A 186 -6.34 24.59 -45.20
N VAL A 187 -6.06 24.31 -43.93
CA VAL A 187 -6.88 23.44 -43.06
C VAL A 187 -8.28 24.03 -42.97
N ALA A 188 -9.30 23.25 -43.33
CA ALA A 188 -10.69 23.72 -43.26
C ALA A 188 -11.13 23.89 -41.80
N THR A 189 -12.13 24.73 -41.53
CA THR A 189 -12.70 24.86 -40.17
C THR A 189 -13.30 23.54 -39.65
N THR A 190 -13.68 22.63 -40.55
CA THR A 190 -14.09 21.24 -40.25
C THR A 190 -12.93 20.29 -39.92
N GLU A 191 -11.69 20.66 -40.25
CA GLU A 191 -10.48 19.89 -39.89
C GLU A 191 -9.81 20.42 -38.61
N LEU A 192 -10.15 21.64 -38.17
CA LEU A 192 -9.85 22.16 -36.84
C LEU A 192 -10.77 21.56 -35.75
N ASN A 193 -10.93 20.23 -35.75
CA ASN A 193 -11.61 19.51 -34.69
C ASN A 193 -10.70 19.43 -33.45
N PHE A 194 -10.67 20.51 -32.68
CA PHE A 194 -10.20 20.48 -31.31
C PHE A 194 -11.18 19.63 -30.49
N ASP A 195 -10.74 18.48 -29.99
CA ASP A 195 -11.46 17.69 -28.99
C ASP A 195 -11.45 18.42 -27.63
N VAL A 196 -12.17 19.55 -27.58
CA VAL A 196 -12.52 20.23 -26.34
C VAL A 196 -13.59 19.39 -25.65
N ALA A 197 -13.25 18.85 -24.48
CA ALA A 197 -14.18 18.09 -23.66
C ALA A 197 -15.43 18.96 -23.38
N THR A 198 -16.59 18.46 -23.78
CA THR A 198 -17.84 19.21 -23.67
C THR A 198 -18.26 19.37 -22.21
N GLN A 199 -19.06 20.40 -21.91
CA GLN A 199 -19.62 20.58 -20.57
C GLN A 199 -20.38 19.32 -20.09
N ALA A 200 -21.05 18.60 -20.99
CA ALA A 200 -21.77 17.37 -20.67
C ALA A 200 -20.83 16.21 -20.26
N GLU A 201 -19.65 16.10 -20.87
CA GLU A 201 -18.64 15.11 -20.47
C GLU A 201 -18.00 15.47 -19.13
N LEU A 202 -17.74 16.75 -18.89
CA LEU A 202 -17.24 17.25 -17.61
C LEU A 202 -18.27 17.03 -16.48
N ASP A 203 -19.55 17.34 -16.73
CA ASP A 203 -20.65 17.11 -15.78
C ASP A 203 -20.82 15.61 -15.47
N SER A 204 -20.67 14.74 -16.48
CA SER A 204 -20.72 13.28 -16.32
C SER A 204 -19.53 12.75 -15.48
N ALA A 205 -18.33 13.28 -15.71
CA ALA A 205 -17.15 12.96 -14.91
C ALA A 205 -17.30 13.44 -13.46
N VAL A 206 -17.79 14.67 -13.25
CA VAL A 206 -18.07 15.23 -11.91
C VAL A 206 -19.15 14.42 -11.17
N SER A 207 -20.21 14.02 -11.86
CA SER A 207 -21.27 13.16 -11.30
C SER A 207 -20.73 11.78 -10.88
N THR A 208 -19.83 11.20 -11.69
CA THR A 208 -19.14 9.95 -11.38
C THR A 208 -18.23 10.09 -10.15
N VAL A 209 -17.45 11.17 -10.07
CA VAL A 209 -16.59 11.48 -8.92
C VAL A 209 -17.40 11.71 -7.65
N ASN A 210 -18.50 12.47 -7.70
CA ASN A 210 -19.40 12.71 -6.56
C ASN A 210 -20.05 11.40 -6.05
N SER A 211 -20.40 10.50 -6.97
CA SER A 211 -20.91 9.16 -6.64
C SER A 211 -19.86 8.32 -5.91
N ALA A 212 -18.61 8.32 -6.40
CA ALA A 212 -17.49 7.63 -5.76
C ALA A 212 -17.17 8.21 -4.37
N ILE A 213 -17.13 9.54 -4.23
CA ILE A 213 -16.92 10.25 -2.94
C ILE A 213 -18.01 9.88 -1.93
N SER A 214 -19.26 9.77 -2.38
CA SER A 214 -20.39 9.36 -1.52
C SER A 214 -20.25 7.91 -1.05
N GLY A 215 -19.80 6.99 -1.91
CA GLY A 215 -19.48 5.61 -1.53
C GLY A 215 -18.32 5.50 -0.53
N VAL A 216 -17.25 6.29 -0.72
CA VAL A 216 -16.14 6.39 0.23
C VAL A 216 -16.61 6.95 1.57
N SER A 217 -17.43 8.01 1.57
CA SER A 217 -18.00 8.61 2.78
C SER A 217 -18.84 7.62 3.59
N GLY A 218 -19.71 6.85 2.93
CA GLY A 218 -20.48 5.77 3.57
C GLY A 218 -19.58 4.67 4.15
N THR A 219 -18.49 4.33 3.46
CA THR A 219 -17.50 3.34 3.94
C THR A 219 -16.75 3.84 5.17
N VAL A 220 -16.36 5.12 5.20
CA VAL A 220 -15.71 5.75 6.35
C VAL A 220 -16.66 5.83 7.56
N ALA A 221 -17.94 6.14 7.34
CA ALA A 221 -18.95 6.13 8.39
C ALA A 221 -19.12 4.73 9.01
N ALA A 222 -19.24 3.69 8.18
CA ALA A 222 -19.32 2.30 8.65
C ALA A 222 -18.07 1.87 9.44
N LEU A 223 -16.87 2.23 8.95
CA LEU A 223 -15.62 1.99 9.67
C LEU A 223 -15.59 2.70 11.03
N SER A 224 -16.07 3.95 11.11
CA SER A 224 -16.17 4.69 12.37
C SER A 224 -17.08 3.99 13.37
N THR A 225 -18.22 3.44 12.93
CA THR A 225 -19.10 2.62 13.78
C THR A 225 -18.40 1.35 14.25
N THR A 226 -17.68 0.65 13.37
CA THR A 226 -16.92 -0.56 13.72
C THR A 226 -15.82 -0.27 14.73
N VAL A 227 -15.03 0.79 14.54
CA VAL A 227 -13.97 1.21 15.49
C VAL A 227 -14.57 1.59 16.85
N GLY A 228 -15.73 2.27 16.87
CA GLY A 228 -16.47 2.54 18.11
C GLY A 228 -16.84 1.26 18.88
N GLY A 229 -17.40 0.27 18.17
CA GLY A 229 -17.73 -1.04 18.74
C GLY A 229 -16.51 -1.78 19.30
N ILE A 230 -15.40 -1.79 18.56
CA ILE A 230 -14.12 -2.37 19.02
C ILE A 230 -13.64 -1.68 20.29
N ASN A 231 -13.69 -0.35 20.36
CA ASN A 231 -13.25 0.42 21.53
C ASN A 231 -14.08 0.06 22.78
N THR A 232 -15.41 -0.07 22.64
CA THR A 232 -16.29 -0.55 23.72
C THR A 232 -15.93 -1.98 24.16
N THR A 233 -15.68 -2.90 23.22
CA THR A 233 -15.28 -4.28 23.52
C THR A 233 -13.94 -4.34 24.25
N VAL A 234 -12.94 -3.55 23.85
CA VAL A 234 -11.63 -3.47 24.50
C VAL A 234 -11.74 -2.87 25.91
N GLY A 235 -12.58 -1.84 26.12
CA GLY A 235 -12.86 -1.29 27.45
C GLY A 235 -13.48 -2.30 28.40
N ASN A 236 -14.47 -3.06 27.93
CA ASN A 236 -15.09 -4.15 28.69
C ASN A 236 -14.08 -5.25 29.05
N LEU A 237 -13.25 -5.68 28.08
CA LEU A 237 -12.20 -6.67 28.31
C LEU A 237 -11.17 -6.19 29.35
N SER A 238 -10.74 -4.94 29.27
CA SER A 238 -9.82 -4.32 30.25
C SER A 238 -10.39 -4.39 31.67
N THR A 239 -11.70 -4.07 31.82
CA THR A 239 -12.42 -4.16 33.10
C THR A 239 -12.46 -5.61 33.62
N THR A 240 -12.77 -6.59 32.75
CA THR A 240 -12.78 -8.01 33.11
C THR A 240 -11.40 -8.53 33.54
N VAL A 241 -10.33 -8.14 32.82
CA VAL A 241 -8.96 -8.53 33.14
C VAL A 241 -8.48 -7.91 34.46
N GLY A 242 -8.83 -6.64 34.74
CA GLY A 242 -8.56 -6.01 36.03
C GLY A 242 -9.27 -6.71 37.21
N GLY A 243 -10.53 -7.10 37.01
CA GLY A 243 -11.28 -7.92 37.97
C GLY A 243 -10.61 -9.27 38.23
N LEU A 244 -10.27 -10.01 37.17
CA LEU A 244 -9.59 -11.30 37.27
C LEU A 244 -8.23 -11.19 37.99
N SER A 245 -7.43 -10.17 37.67
CA SER A 245 -6.16 -9.89 38.36
C SER A 245 -6.34 -9.68 39.86
N THR A 246 -7.44 -9.03 40.26
CA THR A 246 -7.78 -8.81 41.67
C THR A 246 -8.15 -10.13 42.37
N THR A 247 -8.99 -10.96 41.74
CA THR A 247 -9.37 -12.28 42.28
C THR A 247 -8.17 -13.23 42.40
N VAL A 248 -7.29 -13.27 41.40
CA VAL A 248 -6.08 -14.11 41.44
C VAL A 248 -5.09 -13.63 42.51
N GLY A 249 -4.98 -12.31 42.74
CA GLY A 249 -4.19 -11.75 43.84
C GLY A 249 -4.73 -12.14 45.23
N ALA A 250 -6.05 -12.14 45.41
CA ALA A 250 -6.68 -12.64 46.63
C ALA A 250 -6.41 -14.15 46.84
N GLN A 251 -6.64 -14.97 45.81
CA GLN A 251 -6.37 -16.42 45.86
C GLN A 251 -4.89 -16.73 46.17
N GLY A 252 -3.94 -15.95 45.65
CA GLY A 252 -2.52 -16.08 46.00
C GLY A 252 -2.22 -15.78 47.47
N THR A 253 -3.00 -14.88 48.09
CA THR A 253 -2.94 -14.59 49.53
C THR A 253 -3.51 -15.76 50.33
N ASP A 254 -4.69 -16.25 49.97
CA ASP A 254 -5.37 -17.39 50.62
C ASP A 254 -4.51 -18.66 50.58
N ILE A 255 -3.91 -18.97 49.43
CA ILE A 255 -2.98 -20.12 49.26
C ILE A 255 -1.74 -19.96 50.15
N THR A 256 -1.25 -18.71 50.34
CA THR A 256 -0.12 -18.44 51.23
C THR A 256 -0.48 -18.65 52.69
N GLN A 257 -1.68 -18.23 53.12
CA GLN A 257 -2.19 -18.47 54.46
C GLN A 257 -2.42 -19.97 54.72
N LEU A 258 -3.13 -20.68 53.84
CA LEU A 258 -3.35 -22.13 53.95
C LEU A 258 -2.05 -22.93 54.04
N LYS A 259 -0.99 -22.47 53.34
CA LYS A 259 0.35 -23.09 53.44
C LYS A 259 1.00 -22.88 54.81
N ALA A 260 0.74 -21.75 55.48
CA ALA A 260 1.17 -21.51 56.85
C ALA A 260 0.33 -22.37 57.83
N ASP A 261 -0.99 -22.39 57.68
CA ASP A 261 -1.91 -23.16 58.52
C ASP A 261 -1.57 -24.67 58.49
N VAL A 262 -1.27 -25.22 57.32
CA VAL A 262 -0.82 -26.61 57.16
C VAL A 262 0.55 -26.87 57.78
N ALA A 263 1.45 -25.87 57.84
CA ALA A 263 2.74 -25.99 58.52
C ALA A 263 2.57 -25.98 60.05
N THR A 264 1.67 -25.15 60.57
CA THR A 264 1.25 -25.15 61.99
C THR A 264 0.62 -26.49 62.34
N LEU A 265 -0.41 -26.94 61.61
CA LEU A 265 -1.09 -28.22 61.85
C LEU A 265 -0.14 -29.42 61.80
N LYS A 266 0.86 -29.41 60.90
CA LYS A 266 1.91 -30.44 60.85
C LYS A 266 2.79 -30.45 62.11
N THR A 267 2.99 -29.28 62.73
CA THR A 267 3.72 -29.14 63.99
C THR A 267 2.85 -29.59 65.17
N ASP A 268 1.57 -29.20 65.19
CA ASP A 268 0.60 -29.61 66.22
C ASP A 268 0.41 -31.14 66.24
N VAL A 269 0.27 -31.77 65.07
CA VAL A 269 0.18 -33.23 64.93
C VAL A 269 1.48 -33.92 65.37
N ALA A 270 2.64 -33.29 65.22
CA ALA A 270 3.91 -33.82 65.73
C ALA A 270 4.00 -33.69 67.27
N GLY A 271 3.47 -32.60 67.84
CA GLY A 271 3.35 -32.40 69.29
C GLY A 271 2.40 -33.41 69.93
N LEU A 272 1.18 -33.52 69.42
CA LEU A 272 0.18 -34.51 69.85
C LEU A 272 0.72 -35.95 69.73
N LYS A 273 1.54 -36.24 68.70
CA LYS A 273 2.19 -37.56 68.57
C LYS A 273 3.28 -37.81 69.64
N ALA A 274 3.89 -36.77 70.21
CA ALA A 274 4.83 -36.92 71.32
C ALA A 274 4.09 -37.08 72.67
N GLU A 275 3.02 -36.31 72.89
CA GLU A 275 2.14 -36.42 74.06
C GLU A 275 1.43 -37.78 74.12
N VAL A 276 0.98 -38.31 72.97
CA VAL A 276 0.39 -39.66 72.86
C VAL A 276 1.50 -40.70 72.68
N THR A 277 2.38 -40.82 73.68
CA THR A 277 3.35 -41.92 73.79
C THR A 277 3.25 -42.64 75.13
N LEU A 278 3.44 -43.96 75.13
CA LEU A 278 3.45 -44.78 76.35
C LEU A 278 4.70 -44.56 77.23
N SER A 279 5.65 -43.73 76.77
CA SER A 279 6.96 -43.50 77.43
C SER A 279 6.86 -42.86 78.81
N ASP A 280 5.86 -42.00 79.03
CA ASP A 280 5.66 -41.32 80.32
C ASP A 280 5.03 -42.27 81.37
N LEU A 281 4.48 -43.41 80.93
CA LEU A 281 3.76 -44.35 81.78
C LEU A 281 4.70 -45.36 82.46
N SER A 282 5.50 -44.83 83.40
CA SER A 282 6.56 -45.55 84.14
C SER A 282 6.03 -46.52 85.22
N CYS A 283 5.10 -47.41 84.87
CA CYS A 283 4.54 -48.41 85.78
C CYS A 283 5.62 -49.34 86.34
N THR A 284 5.68 -49.47 87.67
CA THR A 284 6.74 -50.24 88.36
C THR A 284 6.49 -51.75 88.27
N ALA A 285 7.51 -52.57 88.57
CA ALA A 285 7.35 -54.03 88.62
C ALA A 285 6.37 -54.41 89.74
N GLY A 286 5.15 -54.80 89.35
CA GLY A 286 3.97 -54.82 90.23
C GLY A 286 2.70 -54.34 89.53
N GLN A 287 2.85 -53.45 88.54
CA GLN A 287 1.77 -52.58 88.07
C GLN A 287 1.49 -52.74 86.58
N MET A 288 0.26 -52.46 86.19
CA MET A 288 -0.27 -52.56 84.84
C MET A 288 -0.70 -51.20 84.31
N ALA A 289 -0.49 -50.97 83.02
CA ALA A 289 -1.04 -49.81 82.31
C ALA A 289 -2.57 -49.98 82.16
N VAL A 290 -3.34 -49.04 82.71
CA VAL A 290 -4.80 -49.00 82.62
C VAL A 290 -5.28 -47.67 82.06
N MET A 291 -6.42 -47.67 81.38
CA MET A 291 -7.10 -46.44 80.98
C MET A 291 -8.20 -46.12 81.98
N GLY A 292 -8.03 -45.04 82.75
CA GLY A 292 -9.02 -44.61 83.74
C GLY A 292 -10.28 -44.05 83.08
N ALA A 293 -11.35 -43.89 83.87
CA ALA A 293 -12.66 -43.41 83.38
C ALA A 293 -12.66 -41.98 82.78
N GLY A 294 -11.55 -41.24 82.90
CA GLY A 294 -11.31 -39.95 82.23
C GLY A 294 -10.54 -40.02 80.91
N GLY A 295 -10.22 -41.23 80.40
CA GLY A 295 -9.43 -41.43 79.18
C GLY A 295 -7.92 -41.25 79.36
N THR A 296 -7.45 -40.91 80.55
CA THR A 296 -6.03 -40.86 80.92
C THR A 296 -5.47 -42.26 81.19
N TRP A 297 -4.24 -42.50 80.77
CA TRP A 297 -3.49 -43.69 81.18
C TRP A 297 -2.94 -43.52 82.61
N GLY A 298 -3.00 -44.60 83.38
CA GLY A 298 -2.46 -44.69 84.74
C GLY A 298 -1.83 -46.06 85.00
N CYS A 299 -1.24 -46.21 86.18
CA CYS A 299 -0.66 -47.47 86.66
C CYS A 299 -1.45 -47.97 87.87
N GLU A 300 -1.97 -49.19 87.79
CA GLU A 300 -2.67 -49.87 88.89
C GLU A 300 -1.95 -51.18 89.23
N ASP A 301 -1.99 -51.60 90.50
CA ASP A 301 -1.36 -52.84 90.95
C ASP A 301 -2.06 -54.07 90.35
N ALA A 302 -1.29 -55.07 89.91
CA ALA A 302 -1.86 -56.29 89.31
C ALA A 302 -2.74 -57.06 90.33
N PRO A 303 -3.96 -57.50 89.94
CA PRO A 303 -4.87 -58.22 90.84
C PRO A 303 -4.25 -59.43 91.54
N SER A 304 -4.76 -59.73 92.74
CA SER A 304 -4.21 -60.68 93.72
C SER A 304 -3.66 -61.98 93.11
N GLY A 305 -2.36 -62.20 93.30
CA GLY A 305 -1.62 -63.34 92.75
C GLY A 305 -0.12 -63.08 92.62
N GLY A 306 0.28 -61.80 92.61
CA GLY A 306 1.67 -61.36 92.49
C GLY A 306 2.06 -61.15 91.03
N ALA A 307 2.57 -59.95 90.72
CA ALA A 307 3.15 -59.65 89.42
C ALA A 307 4.47 -60.41 89.22
N PRO A 308 4.90 -60.68 87.97
CA PRO A 308 6.22 -61.25 87.72
C PRO A 308 7.31 -60.29 88.20
N THR A 309 8.40 -60.84 88.75
CA THR A 309 9.53 -60.08 89.32
C THR A 309 10.37 -59.30 88.29
N THR A 310 9.97 -59.33 87.02
CA THR A 310 10.55 -58.55 85.92
C THR A 310 9.42 -57.79 85.23
N ALA A 311 9.57 -56.47 85.09
CA ALA A 311 8.52 -55.62 84.52
C ALA A 311 8.17 -56.04 83.09
N CYS A 312 6.87 -56.22 82.82
CA CYS A 312 6.39 -56.65 81.51
C CYS A 312 6.22 -55.45 80.56
N GLN A 313 7.35 -54.87 80.16
CA GLN A 313 7.42 -53.61 79.41
C GLN A 313 7.99 -53.81 78.00
N GLY A 314 7.66 -52.88 77.09
CA GLY A 314 8.11 -52.86 75.70
C GLY A 314 7.08 -53.36 74.70
N ASP A 315 7.33 -53.11 73.41
CA ASP A 315 6.41 -53.45 72.33
C ASP A 315 6.07 -54.95 72.31
N GLN A 316 4.80 -55.25 72.03
CA GLN A 316 4.28 -56.61 71.91
C GLN A 316 4.46 -57.47 73.17
N LYS A 317 4.48 -56.86 74.36
CA LYS A 317 4.38 -57.53 75.67
C LYS A 317 2.98 -57.39 76.27
N ALA A 318 2.56 -58.41 77.02
CA ALA A 318 1.33 -58.38 77.83
C ALA A 318 1.48 -59.23 79.08
N LEU A 319 0.79 -58.84 80.15
CA LEU A 319 0.61 -59.68 81.35
C LEU A 319 -0.53 -60.66 81.13
N GLN A 320 -0.30 -61.93 81.45
CA GLN A 320 -1.28 -63.00 81.35
C GLN A 320 -1.27 -63.85 82.62
N TRP A 321 -2.45 -64.13 83.16
CA TRP A 321 -2.64 -65.08 84.27
C TRP A 321 -2.50 -66.51 83.75
N ASP A 322 -1.59 -67.30 84.34
CA ASP A 322 -1.39 -68.71 83.93
C ASP A 322 -2.34 -69.70 84.62
N GLY A 323 -3.10 -69.22 85.62
CA GLY A 323 -3.91 -70.03 86.54
C GLY A 323 -3.43 -69.94 87.99
N SER A 324 -2.18 -69.53 88.21
CA SER A 324 -1.48 -69.50 89.51
C SER A 324 -0.63 -68.25 89.75
N ALA A 325 -0.10 -67.64 88.70
CA ALA A 325 0.71 -66.42 88.74
C ALA A 325 0.48 -65.54 87.50
N TRP A 326 0.85 -64.25 87.60
CA TRP A 326 0.97 -63.39 86.43
C TRP A 326 2.31 -63.62 85.74
N THR A 327 2.27 -63.84 84.43
CA THR A 327 3.44 -64.07 83.57
C THR A 327 3.51 -63.02 82.47
N CYS A 328 4.69 -62.75 81.94
CA CYS A 328 4.88 -61.81 80.84
C CYS A 328 5.01 -62.56 79.50
N VAL A 329 4.00 -62.47 78.65
CA VAL A 329 3.97 -63.12 77.33
C VAL A 329 4.38 -62.14 76.21
N THR A 330 4.94 -62.67 75.12
CA THR A 330 5.21 -61.90 73.90
C THR A 330 4.10 -62.17 72.89
N LEU A 331 3.38 -61.13 72.46
CA LEU A 331 2.20 -61.23 71.59
C LEU A 331 2.46 -61.83 70.20
N ASN A 332 3.73 -61.95 69.79
CA ASN A 332 4.15 -62.51 68.50
C ASN A 332 4.72 -63.94 68.58
N GLN A 333 4.76 -64.56 69.77
CA GLN A 333 5.32 -65.90 70.01
C GLN A 333 4.22 -66.93 70.33
N THR A 334 4.57 -68.21 70.41
CA THR A 334 3.67 -69.25 70.95
C THR A 334 3.40 -68.99 72.43
N GLY A 335 2.12 -69.03 72.83
CA GLY A 335 1.71 -68.78 74.21
C GLY A 335 1.99 -69.94 75.17
N LEU A 336 1.62 -69.75 76.44
CA LEU A 336 1.84 -70.67 77.57
C LEU A 336 1.26 -72.07 77.32
N SER A 337 0.20 -72.19 76.51
CA SER A 337 -0.44 -73.44 76.09
C SER A 337 0.42 -74.32 75.16
N THR A 338 1.73 -74.08 75.05
CA THR A 338 2.66 -74.80 74.15
C THR A 338 2.28 -74.71 72.66
N GLY A 339 1.65 -73.61 72.26
CA GLY A 339 1.34 -73.31 70.85
C GLY A 339 -0.06 -73.65 70.38
N ASN A 340 -1.01 -73.98 71.29
CA ASN A 340 -2.44 -73.99 70.94
C ASN A 340 -2.95 -72.56 70.65
N ALA A 341 -2.37 -71.57 71.32
CA ALA A 341 -2.54 -70.14 71.05
C ALA A 341 -1.20 -69.44 70.75
N LYS A 342 -1.27 -68.29 70.08
CA LYS A 342 -0.16 -67.38 69.77
C LYS A 342 -0.41 -66.00 70.40
N GLY A 343 0.55 -65.54 71.16
CA GLY A 343 0.47 -64.28 71.91
C GLY A 343 -0.27 -64.41 73.23
N PHE A 344 -1.10 -63.41 73.55
CA PHE A 344 -1.96 -63.44 74.74
C PHE A 344 -3.04 -64.50 74.60
N GLU A 345 -3.18 -65.34 75.62
CA GLU A 345 -4.20 -66.37 75.68
C GLU A 345 -5.30 -66.01 76.71
N ALA A 346 -6.52 -65.88 76.23
CA ALA A 346 -7.72 -65.95 77.06
C ALA A 346 -8.08 -67.41 77.34
N ARG A 347 -8.62 -67.67 78.53
CA ARG A 347 -9.26 -68.96 78.88
C ARG A 347 -10.73 -68.72 79.18
N ASP A 348 -11.58 -69.57 78.63
CA ASP A 348 -13.01 -69.58 78.94
C ASP A 348 -13.31 -70.39 80.22
N SER A 349 -14.55 -70.33 80.69
CA SER A 349 -15.03 -71.13 81.84
C SER A 349 -15.06 -72.65 81.57
N TRP A 350 -14.80 -73.10 80.35
CA TRP A 350 -14.67 -74.52 79.97
C TRP A 350 -13.20 -75.00 79.93
N GLY A 351 -12.24 -74.08 80.08
CA GLY A 351 -10.80 -74.35 80.15
C GLY A 351 -10.07 -74.36 78.80
N TYR A 352 -10.74 -74.05 77.69
CA TYR A 352 -10.08 -73.92 76.38
C TYR A 352 -9.23 -72.65 76.31
N VAL A 353 -8.39 -72.59 75.28
CA VAL A 353 -7.37 -71.54 75.12
C VAL A 353 -7.60 -70.83 73.79
N TRP A 354 -7.74 -69.51 73.86
CA TRP A 354 -8.05 -68.63 72.73
C TRP A 354 -7.01 -67.52 72.64
N ASP A 355 -6.52 -67.20 71.45
CA ASP A 355 -5.73 -65.98 71.23
C ASP A 355 -6.57 -64.85 70.62
N GLY A 356 -6.18 -63.61 70.92
CA GLY A 356 -6.78 -62.41 70.34
C GLY A 356 -6.34 -62.12 68.89
N LEU A 357 -5.78 -63.10 68.17
CA LEU A 357 -5.25 -62.92 66.83
C LEU A 357 -6.30 -63.24 65.76
N GLU A 358 -6.83 -62.20 65.14
CA GLU A 358 -7.68 -62.32 63.95
C GLU A 358 -6.90 -62.99 62.80
N ARG A 359 -7.21 -64.26 62.54
CA ARG A 359 -6.67 -65.03 61.42
C ARG A 359 -7.42 -64.66 60.14
N GLN A 360 -6.67 -64.44 59.07
CA GLN A 360 -7.20 -64.14 57.74
C GLN A 360 -8.33 -65.10 57.32
N SER A 361 -9.40 -64.56 56.75
CA SER A 361 -10.59 -65.33 56.37
C SER A 361 -10.27 -66.37 55.29
N ALA A 362 -10.48 -67.64 55.63
CA ALA A 362 -10.48 -68.74 54.67
C ALA A 362 -11.78 -68.71 53.84
N THR A 363 -11.69 -69.10 52.57
CA THR A 363 -12.89 -69.37 51.77
C THR A 363 -13.67 -70.57 52.33
N TRP A 364 -14.98 -70.64 52.06
CA TRP A 364 -15.83 -71.72 52.57
C TRP A 364 -15.33 -73.11 52.17
N ASP A 365 -14.79 -73.27 50.95
CA ASP A 365 -14.21 -74.54 50.51
C ASP A 365 -12.89 -74.90 51.20
N GLN A 366 -12.02 -73.92 51.47
CA GLN A 366 -10.81 -74.15 52.27
C GLN A 366 -11.17 -74.56 53.71
N ALA A 367 -12.12 -73.85 54.33
CA ALA A 367 -12.61 -74.18 55.67
C ALA A 367 -13.28 -75.57 55.71
N ARG A 368 -14.11 -75.90 54.71
CA ARG A 368 -14.74 -77.21 54.56
C ARG A 368 -13.72 -78.34 54.40
N ALA A 369 -12.77 -78.18 53.48
CA ALA A 369 -11.71 -79.17 53.25
C ALA A 369 -10.84 -79.36 54.50
N TYR A 370 -10.54 -78.27 55.22
CA TYR A 370 -9.80 -78.33 56.48
C TYR A 370 -10.57 -79.09 57.58
N CYS A 371 -11.85 -78.78 57.81
CA CYS A 371 -12.67 -79.54 58.76
C CYS A 371 -12.74 -81.03 58.41
N VAL A 372 -12.91 -81.37 57.13
CA VAL A 372 -12.90 -82.76 56.64
C VAL A 372 -11.54 -83.44 56.87
N SER A 373 -10.42 -82.73 56.69
CA SER A 373 -9.08 -83.23 57.01
C SER A 373 -8.84 -83.50 58.51
N LYS A 374 -9.68 -82.94 59.37
CA LYS A 374 -9.71 -83.20 60.82
C LYS A 374 -10.81 -84.19 61.23
N GLY A 375 -11.47 -84.85 60.26
CA GLY A 375 -12.54 -85.82 60.51
C GLY A 375 -13.90 -85.21 60.85
N GLY A 376 -14.05 -83.88 60.76
CA GLY A 376 -15.29 -83.16 61.02
C GLY A 376 -15.97 -82.63 59.75
N ARG A 377 -16.99 -81.79 59.95
CA ARG A 377 -17.60 -80.96 58.91
C ARG A 377 -17.89 -79.57 59.47
N LEU A 378 -18.02 -78.57 58.60
CA LEU A 378 -18.57 -77.28 59.01
C LEU A 378 -20.04 -77.44 59.48
N PRO A 379 -20.49 -76.63 60.45
CA PRO A 379 -21.91 -76.46 60.73
C PRO A 379 -22.66 -75.97 59.49
N THR A 380 -23.88 -76.48 59.30
CA THR A 380 -24.84 -75.90 58.36
C THR A 380 -25.40 -74.59 58.91
N ALA A 381 -25.97 -73.76 58.04
CA ALA A 381 -26.64 -72.52 58.48
C ALA A 381 -27.74 -72.79 59.54
N SER A 382 -28.43 -73.92 59.44
CA SER A 382 -29.45 -74.37 60.40
C SER A 382 -28.89 -74.74 61.79
N GLU A 383 -27.60 -75.09 61.88
CA GLU A 383 -26.92 -75.41 63.13
C GLU A 383 -26.32 -74.16 63.78
N LEU A 384 -25.80 -73.22 62.98
CA LEU A 384 -25.43 -71.86 63.43
C LEU A 384 -26.64 -71.16 64.09
N TRP A 385 -27.82 -71.22 63.46
CA TRP A 385 -29.08 -70.67 63.98
C TRP A 385 -29.57 -71.30 65.30
N ARG A 386 -28.97 -72.40 65.79
CA ARG A 386 -29.30 -72.99 67.09
C ARG A 386 -28.49 -72.44 68.27
N VAL A 387 -27.39 -71.72 68.01
CA VAL A 387 -26.49 -71.25 69.08
C VAL A 387 -26.86 -69.85 69.59
N SER A 388 -27.63 -69.07 68.83
CA SER A 388 -28.21 -67.78 69.28
C SER A 388 -29.42 -67.96 70.22
N GLY A 389 -29.31 -68.85 71.21
CA GLY A 389 -30.32 -69.06 72.25
C GLY A 389 -30.25 -67.98 73.34
N ALA A 390 -31.31 -67.82 74.12
CA ALA A 390 -31.48 -66.72 75.09
C ALA A 390 -30.62 -66.81 76.37
N ILE A 391 -29.49 -67.51 76.32
CA ILE A 391 -28.48 -67.61 77.39
C ILE A 391 -27.09 -67.66 76.73
N ALA A 392 -26.46 -66.50 76.63
CA ALA A 392 -25.12 -66.31 76.08
C ALA A 392 -24.29 -65.44 77.05
N SER A 393 -23.71 -66.07 78.06
CA SER A 393 -22.57 -65.54 78.81
C SER A 393 -21.29 -66.16 78.23
N GLU A 394 -20.29 -65.33 77.95
CA GLU A 394 -18.98 -65.71 77.38
C GLU A 394 -19.01 -66.17 75.90
N ILE A 395 -18.80 -65.18 75.02
CA ILE A 395 -18.45 -65.28 73.57
C ILE A 395 -19.58 -65.78 72.65
N GLY A 396 -19.78 -65.08 71.51
CA GLY A 396 -20.75 -65.45 70.46
C GLY A 396 -22.07 -64.66 70.48
N ASN A 397 -22.03 -63.37 70.85
CA ASN A 397 -23.23 -62.53 70.94
C ASN A 397 -23.78 -62.16 69.55
N SER A 398 -25.10 -62.16 69.36
CA SER A 398 -25.78 -61.92 68.08
C SER A 398 -25.59 -60.51 67.48
N TYR A 399 -24.95 -59.58 68.19
CA TYR A 399 -24.58 -58.26 67.69
C TYR A 399 -23.15 -58.21 67.10
N GLU A 400 -22.36 -59.26 67.27
CA GLU A 400 -21.01 -59.36 66.70
C GLU A 400 -21.09 -59.80 65.23
N THR A 401 -20.69 -58.92 64.31
CA THR A 401 -20.70 -59.19 62.86
C THR A 401 -19.49 -59.99 62.37
N ASN A 402 -18.55 -60.33 63.25
CA ASN A 402 -17.36 -61.11 62.93
C ASN A 402 -17.56 -62.58 63.34
N TYR A 403 -17.38 -63.51 62.39
CA TYR A 403 -17.82 -64.90 62.54
C TYR A 403 -16.91 -65.74 63.44
N LEU A 404 -17.03 -65.54 64.76
CA LEU A 404 -16.50 -66.45 65.78
C LEU A 404 -17.47 -67.63 65.98
N TRP A 405 -16.92 -68.81 65.71
CA TRP A 405 -17.35 -70.19 65.99
C TRP A 405 -18.67 -70.43 66.74
N SER A 406 -19.44 -71.39 66.22
CA SER A 406 -20.59 -72.01 66.92
C SER A 406 -20.35 -73.50 67.12
N HIS A 407 -20.67 -74.03 68.31
CA HIS A 407 -20.76 -75.46 68.55
C HIS A 407 -22.17 -75.81 69.04
N THR A 408 -22.82 -76.77 68.39
CA THR A 408 -24.12 -77.27 68.84
C THR A 408 -23.94 -78.45 69.79
N PRO A 409 -24.64 -78.51 70.93
CA PRO A 409 -24.64 -79.69 71.79
C PRO A 409 -25.72 -80.69 71.33
N TRP A 410 -25.37 -81.98 71.23
CA TRP A 410 -26.18 -83.22 71.39
C TRP A 410 -25.49 -84.42 70.68
N ASN A 411 -25.56 -85.69 71.11
CA ASN A 411 -25.74 -86.24 72.46
C ASN A 411 -25.49 -87.78 72.44
N PHE A 412 -24.63 -88.29 73.32
CA PHE A 412 -24.45 -89.71 73.74
C PHE A 412 -24.11 -90.81 72.71
N TYR A 413 -23.38 -91.82 73.20
CA TYR A 413 -23.01 -93.09 72.53
C TYR A 413 -22.16 -93.04 71.25
N SER A 414 -20.95 -92.48 71.36
CA SER A 414 -19.78 -93.06 70.67
C SER A 414 -18.53 -92.87 71.53
N THR A 415 -17.88 -93.97 71.93
CA THR A 415 -16.53 -93.90 72.51
C THR A 415 -15.51 -93.82 71.38
N THR A 416 -14.51 -92.96 71.54
CA THR A 416 -13.46 -92.67 70.53
C THR A 416 -13.94 -91.86 69.32
N ALA A 417 -14.25 -90.59 69.55
CA ALA A 417 -14.14 -89.54 68.55
C ALA A 417 -13.57 -88.25 69.20
N GLN A 418 -12.38 -87.82 68.79
CA GLN A 418 -11.80 -86.54 69.24
C GLN A 418 -12.46 -85.40 68.45
N HIS A 419 -13.52 -84.82 68.99
CA HIS A 419 -14.18 -83.67 68.39
C HIS A 419 -13.40 -82.38 68.67
N THR A 420 -12.41 -82.10 67.82
CA THR A 420 -11.69 -80.82 67.82
C THR A 420 -12.59 -79.72 67.24
N GLY A 421 -13.24 -78.95 68.11
CA GLY A 421 -13.86 -77.67 67.72
C GLY A 421 -12.75 -76.66 67.36
N ILE A 422 -12.70 -76.23 66.09
CA ILE A 422 -11.56 -75.47 65.55
C ILE A 422 -12.03 -74.41 64.55
N ARG A 423 -11.56 -73.17 64.74
CA ARG A 423 -10.90 -72.39 63.68
C ARG A 423 -9.39 -72.55 63.85
#